data_AF-A0A8I1ZN77-F1
#
_entry.id   AF-A0A8I1ZN77-F1
#
_cell.length_a   1.000
_cell.length_b   1.000
_cell.length_c   1.000
_cell.angle_alpha   90.00
_cell.angle_beta   90.00
_cell.angle_gamma   90.00
#
_symmetry.space_group_name_H-M   'P 1'
#
loop_
_entity.id
_entity.type
_entity.pdbx_description
1 polymer ?
#
loop_
_entity_poly.entity_id
_entity_poly.type
_entity_poly.pdbx_seq_one_letter_code
_entity_poly.pdbx_strand_id
1 'polypeptide(L)'
;MALLGTLKGFGVTEIFQLISQQMKTGALVLSSSKANITINFENGIIVGIASDQWERDPRADVLIKAGCISEKELKAALETEKKNSQSWHEILISKGQLKKAFLERSSNVVIKQTLLEVFQWREGGYKFEDWNTEHQSMLLCHIPTEGAILDTLRIIDEWPMIKQRIPPVDYCPVTIIPITEELVRHHGLSEVDLHIYDLIDDRRNVERIVRESLEPPFEALSSLVRLIDNGLVEVFPEGATDIRDTSIARNLFMSRVRKVALYAVLVLCVVGLAVIGQPRMLTEIVPAEIKNQIQHQKVLAERFSGKLPGLSTTGTGSHAH
;
A
#
# COMPACT_ATOMS: atom_id res chain seq x y z
N MET A 1 -38.04 4.08 -23.44
CA MET A 1 -37.61 3.83 -24.83
C MET A 1 -36.46 2.85 -24.76
N ALA A 2 -36.54 1.71 -25.45
CA ALA A 2 -35.44 0.76 -25.47
C ALA A 2 -34.30 1.29 -26.37
N LEU A 3 -33.09 1.41 -25.82
CA LEU A 3 -31.90 1.65 -26.64
C LEU A 3 -31.43 0.29 -27.17
N LEU A 4 -31.26 0.13 -28.48
CA LEU A 4 -30.81 -1.11 -29.10
C LEU A 4 -29.84 -0.78 -30.23
N GLY A 5 -28.72 -1.48 -30.29
CA GLY A 5 -27.76 -1.28 -31.36
C GLY A 5 -26.55 -2.20 -31.27
N THR A 6 -25.48 -1.80 -31.97
CA THR A 6 -24.22 -2.54 -32.01
C THR A 6 -23.08 -1.71 -31.43
N LEU A 7 -22.12 -2.37 -30.78
CA LEU A 7 -20.96 -1.72 -30.17
C LEU A 7 -20.01 -1.09 -31.20
N LYS A 8 -20.11 -1.49 -32.46
CA LYS A 8 -19.36 -0.90 -33.57
C LYS A 8 -19.86 0.50 -33.95
N GLY A 9 -21.16 0.75 -33.79
CA GLY A 9 -21.76 2.05 -34.10
C GLY A 9 -21.73 3.01 -32.91
N PHE A 10 -21.81 2.48 -31.70
CA PHE A 10 -21.83 3.25 -30.46
C PHE A 10 -21.10 2.45 -29.38
N GLY A 11 -19.92 2.92 -28.96
CA GLY A 11 -19.06 2.19 -28.04
C GLY A 11 -19.63 2.13 -26.62
N VAL A 12 -19.06 1.23 -25.82
CA VAL A 12 -19.50 1.00 -24.43
C VAL A 12 -19.43 2.29 -23.60
N THR A 13 -18.36 3.06 -23.77
CA THR A 13 -18.18 4.33 -23.07
C THR A 13 -19.30 5.31 -23.36
N GLU A 14 -19.66 5.48 -24.63
CA GLU A 14 -20.73 6.40 -25.03
C GLU A 14 -22.10 5.94 -24.53
N ILE A 15 -22.35 4.62 -24.47
CA ILE A 15 -23.57 4.04 -23.89
C ILE A 15 -23.69 4.40 -22.41
N PHE A 16 -22.63 4.16 -21.64
CA PHE A 16 -22.62 4.45 -20.21
C PHE A 16 -22.78 5.95 -19.95
N GLN A 17 -22.09 6.80 -20.72
CA GLN A 17 -22.24 8.25 -20.62
C GLN A 17 -23.67 8.69 -20.90
N LEU A 18 -24.30 8.15 -21.94
CA LEU A 18 -25.68 8.48 -22.30
C LEU A 18 -26.67 8.11 -21.18
N ILE A 19 -26.54 6.90 -20.63
CA ILE A 19 -27.36 6.40 -19.51
C ILE A 19 -27.20 7.30 -18.29
N SER A 20 -25.96 7.68 -17.97
CA SER A 20 -25.66 8.52 -16.81
C SER A 20 -26.19 9.94 -16.96
N GLN A 21 -25.91 10.61 -18.09
CA GLN A 21 -26.35 11.97 -18.36
C GLN A 21 -27.88 12.11 -18.41
N GLN A 22 -28.57 11.07 -18.89
CA GLN A 22 -30.03 11.03 -18.91
C GLN A 22 -30.64 10.46 -17.62
N MET A 23 -29.82 10.14 -16.61
CA MET A 23 -30.24 9.56 -15.33
C MET A 23 -31.19 8.37 -15.50
N LYS A 24 -30.87 7.48 -16.45
CA LYS A 24 -31.74 6.34 -16.77
C LYS A 24 -31.72 5.30 -15.66
N THR A 25 -32.88 4.72 -15.41
CA THR A 25 -33.06 3.55 -14.54
C THR A 25 -33.50 2.38 -15.41
N GLY A 26 -32.83 1.24 -15.28
CA GLY A 26 -33.07 0.08 -16.14
C GLY A 26 -31.88 -0.86 -16.22
N ALA A 27 -31.98 -1.86 -17.09
CA ALA A 27 -30.94 -2.86 -17.31
C ALA A 27 -30.30 -2.68 -18.68
N LEU A 28 -28.97 -2.55 -18.72
CA LEU A 28 -28.15 -2.60 -19.92
C LEU A 28 -27.62 -4.02 -20.11
N VAL A 29 -28.08 -4.70 -21.16
CA VAL A 29 -27.53 -5.99 -21.60
C VAL A 29 -26.52 -5.72 -22.70
N LEU A 30 -25.31 -6.21 -22.51
CA LEU A 30 -24.20 -6.16 -23.46
C LEU A 30 -23.88 -7.58 -23.88
N SER A 31 -23.78 -7.80 -25.18
CA SER A 31 -23.54 -9.13 -25.77
C SER A 31 -22.30 -9.10 -26.63
N SER A 32 -21.33 -9.97 -26.35
CA SER A 32 -20.18 -10.24 -27.22
C SER A 32 -20.20 -11.70 -27.71
N SER A 33 -19.19 -12.10 -28.49
CA SER A 33 -19.00 -13.50 -28.86
C SER A 33 -18.63 -14.42 -27.69
N LYS A 34 -18.23 -13.85 -26.55
CA LYS A 34 -17.73 -14.59 -25.39
C LYS A 34 -18.72 -14.66 -24.23
N ALA A 35 -19.47 -13.59 -24.00
CA ALA A 35 -20.31 -13.44 -22.82
C ALA A 35 -21.45 -12.46 -23.06
N ASN A 36 -22.50 -12.59 -22.24
CA ASN A 36 -23.50 -11.57 -22.03
C ASN A 36 -23.35 -11.00 -20.61
N ILE A 37 -23.27 -9.68 -20.51
CA ILE A 37 -23.18 -8.94 -19.25
C ILE A 37 -24.43 -8.07 -19.10
N THR A 38 -25.14 -8.21 -17.99
CA THR A 38 -26.26 -7.34 -17.61
C THR A 38 -25.80 -6.39 -16.53
N ILE A 39 -26.02 -5.10 -16.71
CA ILE A 39 -25.65 -4.04 -15.78
C ILE A 39 -26.90 -3.24 -15.44
N ASN A 40 -27.29 -3.24 -14.17
CA ASN A 40 -28.45 -2.49 -13.71
C ASN A 40 -28.03 -1.08 -13.30
N PHE A 41 -28.84 -0.12 -13.70
CA PHE A 41 -28.68 1.30 -13.42
C PHE A 41 -29.87 1.83 -12.64
N GLU A 42 -29.62 2.70 -11.67
CA GLU A 42 -30.62 3.49 -10.96
C GLU A 42 -30.20 4.96 -10.99
N ASN A 43 -31.03 5.83 -11.58
CA ASN A 43 -30.72 7.26 -11.76
C ASN A 43 -29.35 7.52 -12.39
N GLY A 44 -28.96 6.69 -13.36
CA GLY A 44 -27.65 6.76 -14.02
C GLY A 44 -26.48 6.16 -13.22
N ILE A 45 -26.70 5.60 -12.04
CA ILE A 45 -25.67 4.96 -11.19
C ILE A 45 -25.70 3.45 -11.39
N ILE A 46 -24.54 2.80 -11.49
CA ILE A 46 -24.43 1.34 -11.57
C ILE A 46 -24.79 0.75 -10.20
N VAL A 47 -25.84 -0.07 -10.16
CA VAL A 47 -26.34 -0.72 -8.94
C VAL A 47 -26.18 -2.23 -8.92
N GLY A 48 -25.89 -2.86 -10.06
CA GLY A 48 -25.62 -4.29 -10.09
C GLY A 48 -25.05 -4.79 -11.40
N ILE A 49 -24.33 -5.90 -11.34
CA ILE A 49 -23.68 -6.54 -12.49
C ILE A 49 -23.91 -8.05 -12.44
N ALA A 50 -24.24 -8.64 -13.58
CA ALA A 50 -24.36 -10.09 -13.77
C ALA A 50 -23.70 -10.52 -15.08
N SER A 51 -23.15 -11.73 -15.11
CA SER A 51 -22.64 -12.37 -16.32
C SER A 51 -23.29 -13.74 -16.52
N ASP A 52 -23.53 -14.11 -17.78
CA ASP A 52 -23.96 -15.46 -18.14
C ASP A 52 -22.85 -16.52 -18.00
N GLN A 53 -21.58 -16.11 -17.89
CA GLN A 53 -20.44 -17.00 -17.67
C GLN A 53 -20.27 -17.40 -16.19
N TRP A 54 -21.01 -16.78 -15.27
CA TRP A 54 -20.90 -17.12 -13.85
C TRP A 54 -21.68 -18.41 -13.55
N GLU A 55 -20.97 -19.54 -13.55
CA GLU A 55 -21.53 -20.85 -13.15
C GLU A 55 -21.95 -20.88 -11.67
N ARG A 56 -21.25 -20.12 -10.84
CA ARG A 56 -21.52 -19.87 -9.42
C ARG A 56 -21.22 -18.41 -9.10
N ASP A 57 -21.47 -18.02 -7.85
CA ASP A 57 -21.07 -16.71 -7.34
C ASP A 57 -19.55 -16.50 -7.56
N PRO A 58 -19.13 -15.55 -8.41
CA PRO A 58 -17.72 -15.36 -8.78
C PRO A 58 -16.84 -14.92 -7.61
N ARG A 59 -17.45 -14.37 -6.54
CA ARG A 59 -16.73 -14.00 -5.31
C ARG A 59 -16.13 -15.23 -4.64
N ALA A 60 -16.79 -16.38 -4.75
CA ALA A 60 -16.31 -17.63 -4.18
C ALA A 60 -14.95 -18.03 -4.77
N ASP A 61 -14.79 -17.90 -6.10
CA ASP A 61 -13.52 -18.19 -6.78
C ASP A 61 -12.40 -17.26 -6.33
N VAL A 62 -12.71 -15.95 -6.22
CA VAL A 62 -11.76 -14.94 -5.73
C VAL A 62 -11.31 -15.27 -4.31
N LEU A 63 -12.24 -15.60 -3.41
CA LEU A 63 -11.94 -15.92 -2.01
C LEU A 63 -11.16 -17.22 -1.84
N ILE A 64 -11.45 -18.25 -2.64
CA ILE A 64 -10.69 -19.51 -2.65
C ILE A 64 -9.26 -19.26 -3.12
N LYS A 65 -9.12 -18.53 -4.22
CA LYS A 65 -7.82 -18.14 -4.78
C LYS A 65 -7.00 -17.35 -3.75
N ALA A 66 -7.63 -16.43 -3.02
CA ALA A 66 -7.02 -15.66 -1.96
C ALA A 66 -6.71 -16.46 -0.67
N GLY A 67 -7.12 -17.74 -0.59
CA GLY A 67 -6.96 -18.57 0.60
C GLY A 67 -7.87 -18.16 1.77
N CYS A 68 -8.87 -17.31 1.52
CA CYS A 68 -9.81 -16.84 2.55
C CYS A 68 -10.82 -17.91 2.96
N ILE A 69 -11.17 -18.81 2.03
CA ILE A 69 -12.04 -19.97 2.26
C ILE A 69 -11.48 -21.16 1.46
N SER A 70 -11.80 -22.38 1.88
CA SER A 70 -11.47 -23.60 1.12
C SER A 70 -12.66 -24.10 0.29
N GLU A 71 -12.37 -24.87 -0.76
CA GLU A 71 -13.40 -25.57 -1.56
C GLU A 71 -14.29 -26.49 -0.70
N LYS A 72 -13.74 -27.07 0.38
CA LYS A 72 -14.51 -27.92 1.30
C LYS A 72 -15.52 -27.09 2.10
N GLU A 73 -15.11 -25.93 2.59
CA GLU A 73 -15.98 -25.03 3.36
C GLU A 73 -17.09 -24.46 2.47
N LEU A 74 -16.74 -24.03 1.25
CA LEU A 74 -17.72 -23.56 0.27
C LEU A 74 -18.75 -24.65 -0.05
N LYS A 75 -18.31 -25.88 -0.36
CA LYS A 75 -19.23 -27.00 -0.63
C LYS A 75 -20.17 -27.26 0.55
N ALA A 76 -19.65 -27.26 1.78
CA ALA A 76 -20.48 -27.44 2.97
C ALA A 76 -21.51 -26.30 3.16
N ALA A 77 -21.13 -25.05 2.83
CA ALA A 77 -22.04 -23.91 2.86
C ALA A 77 -23.12 -24.00 1.78
N LEU A 78 -22.77 -24.35 0.54
CA LEU A 78 -23.71 -24.54 -0.57
C LEU A 78 -24.73 -25.67 -0.27
N GLU A 79 -24.29 -26.78 0.34
CA GLU A 79 -25.22 -27.85 0.76
C GLU A 79 -26.16 -27.42 1.90
N THR A 80 -25.76 -26.42 2.68
CA THR A 80 -26.61 -25.82 3.72
C THR A 80 -27.58 -24.80 3.12
N GLU A 81 -27.14 -24.00 2.14
CA GLU A 81 -27.97 -23.08 1.35
C GLU A 81 -29.07 -23.80 0.57
N LYS A 82 -28.85 -25.04 0.11
CA LYS A 82 -29.94 -25.85 -0.48
C LYS A 82 -31.05 -26.20 0.51
N LYS A 83 -30.75 -26.22 1.82
CA LYS A 83 -31.67 -26.63 2.89
C LYS A 83 -32.30 -25.44 3.62
N ASN A 84 -31.64 -24.28 3.58
CA ASN A 84 -32.01 -23.07 4.30
C ASN A 84 -32.08 -21.88 3.33
N SER A 85 -32.92 -20.88 3.57
CA SER A 85 -32.98 -19.67 2.73
C SER A 85 -31.80 -18.70 2.90
N GLN A 86 -30.70 -19.11 3.53
CA GLN A 86 -29.52 -18.27 3.77
C GLN A 86 -28.48 -18.49 2.68
N SER A 87 -27.85 -17.41 2.20
CA SER A 87 -26.82 -17.52 1.18
C SER A 87 -25.53 -18.15 1.70
N TRP A 88 -24.74 -18.80 0.83
CA TRP A 88 -23.48 -19.48 1.22
C TRP A 88 -22.54 -18.57 2.04
N HIS A 89 -22.43 -17.29 1.67
CA HIS A 89 -21.57 -16.34 2.35
C HIS A 89 -22.08 -15.96 3.74
N GLU A 90 -23.40 -15.87 3.95
CA GLU A 90 -24.00 -15.61 5.27
C GLU A 90 -23.74 -16.80 6.21
N ILE A 91 -23.83 -18.01 5.68
CA ILE A 91 -23.52 -19.24 6.41
C ILE A 91 -22.05 -19.26 6.85
N LEU A 92 -21.12 -18.89 5.96
CA LEU A 92 -19.69 -18.84 6.32
C LEU A 92 -19.37 -17.70 7.31
N ILE A 93 -20.01 -16.55 7.16
CA ILE A 93 -19.85 -15.41 8.08
C ILE A 93 -20.38 -15.77 9.48
N SER A 94 -21.57 -16.37 9.57
CA SER A 94 -22.16 -16.77 10.86
C SER A 94 -21.35 -17.84 11.60
N LYS A 95 -20.62 -18.69 10.86
CA LYS A 95 -19.67 -19.68 11.42
C LYS A 95 -18.30 -19.10 11.76
N GLY A 96 -18.04 -17.82 11.47
CA GLY A 96 -16.74 -17.18 11.66
C GLY A 96 -15.66 -17.64 10.67
N GLN A 97 -16.05 -18.34 9.59
CA GLN A 97 -15.13 -18.86 8.57
C GLN A 97 -14.81 -17.84 7.48
N LEU A 98 -15.64 -16.80 7.34
CA LEU A 98 -15.42 -15.70 6.39
C LEU A 98 -15.66 -14.35 7.09
N LYS A 99 -14.75 -13.40 6.90
CA LYS A 99 -14.96 -12.01 7.33
C LYS A 99 -15.76 -11.24 6.28
N LYS A 100 -16.74 -10.44 6.72
CA LYS A 100 -17.56 -9.60 5.83
C LYS A 100 -16.71 -8.67 4.93
N ALA A 101 -15.64 -8.10 5.47
CA ALA A 101 -14.72 -7.24 4.71
C ALA A 101 -14.08 -7.96 3.51
N PHE A 102 -13.78 -9.26 3.62
CA PHE A 102 -13.23 -10.02 2.49
C PHE A 102 -14.28 -10.28 1.42
N LEU A 103 -15.54 -10.49 1.81
CA LEU A 103 -16.64 -10.57 0.85
C LEU A 103 -16.79 -9.27 0.07
N GLU A 104 -16.78 -8.11 0.76
CA GLU A 104 -16.86 -6.79 0.12
C GLU A 104 -15.69 -6.53 -0.84
N ARG A 105 -14.46 -6.84 -0.43
CA ARG A 105 -13.28 -6.75 -1.30
C ARG A 105 -13.40 -7.67 -2.51
N SER A 106 -13.84 -8.91 -2.32
CA SER A 106 -14.04 -9.85 -3.44
C SER A 106 -15.10 -9.37 -4.43
N SER A 107 -16.19 -8.74 -3.95
CA SER A 107 -17.18 -8.09 -4.83
C SER A 107 -16.51 -7.01 -5.68
N ASN A 108 -15.71 -6.13 -5.05
CA ASN A 108 -15.01 -5.05 -5.76
C ASN A 108 -14.07 -5.60 -6.85
N VAL A 109 -13.31 -6.66 -6.55
CA VAL A 109 -12.44 -7.32 -7.53
C VAL A 109 -13.24 -7.79 -8.74
N VAL A 110 -14.33 -8.54 -8.52
CA VAL A 110 -15.16 -9.06 -9.63
C VAL A 110 -15.76 -7.91 -10.43
N ILE A 111 -16.39 -6.95 -9.77
CA ILE A 111 -17.07 -5.83 -10.42
C ILE A 111 -16.09 -5.01 -11.27
N LYS A 112 -14.94 -4.61 -10.72
CA LYS A 112 -13.95 -3.82 -11.46
C LYS A 112 -13.36 -4.60 -12.63
N GLN A 113 -13.13 -5.91 -12.48
CA GLN A 113 -12.67 -6.76 -13.58
C GLN A 113 -13.71 -6.88 -14.69
N THR A 114 -14.98 -7.12 -14.35
CA THR A 114 -16.06 -7.21 -15.33
C THR A 114 -16.26 -5.89 -16.07
N LEU A 115 -16.24 -4.75 -15.36
CA LEU A 115 -16.29 -3.43 -16.00
C LEU A 115 -15.11 -3.24 -16.96
N LEU A 116 -13.88 -3.47 -16.51
CA LEU A 116 -12.68 -3.35 -17.34
C LEU A 116 -12.76 -4.22 -18.59
N GLU A 117 -13.27 -5.45 -18.49
CA GLU A 117 -13.48 -6.33 -19.64
C GLU A 117 -14.47 -5.72 -20.64
N VAL A 118 -15.63 -5.29 -20.14
CA VAL A 118 -16.74 -4.77 -20.96
C VAL A 118 -16.33 -3.49 -21.69
N PHE A 119 -15.64 -2.55 -21.05
CA PHE A 119 -15.15 -1.33 -21.71
C PHE A 119 -14.15 -1.60 -22.85
N GLN A 120 -13.52 -2.78 -22.89
CA GLN A 120 -12.61 -3.18 -23.97
C GLN A 120 -13.33 -3.85 -25.15
N TRP A 121 -14.64 -4.10 -25.06
CA TRP A 121 -15.41 -4.71 -26.15
C TRP A 121 -15.58 -3.72 -27.31
N ARG A 122 -15.07 -4.11 -28.48
CA ARG A 122 -15.16 -3.32 -29.72
C ARG A 122 -16.32 -3.74 -30.64
N GLU A 123 -16.83 -4.95 -30.44
CA GLU A 123 -17.86 -5.56 -31.25
C GLU A 123 -18.86 -6.29 -30.35
N GLY A 124 -20.11 -6.34 -30.79
CA GLY A 124 -21.20 -6.89 -29.99
C GLY A 124 -22.51 -6.14 -30.19
N GLY A 125 -23.52 -6.55 -29.43
CA GLY A 125 -24.81 -5.88 -29.33
C GLY A 125 -24.99 -5.22 -27.97
N TYR A 126 -25.85 -4.22 -27.90
CA TYR A 126 -26.33 -3.67 -26.64
C TYR A 126 -27.84 -3.49 -26.68
N LYS A 127 -28.48 -3.65 -25.52
CA LYS A 127 -29.90 -3.41 -25.31
C LYS A 127 -30.14 -2.81 -23.93
N PHE A 128 -30.78 -1.66 -23.85
CA PHE A 128 -31.21 -1.04 -22.60
C PHE A 128 -32.73 -1.16 -22.46
N GLU A 129 -33.20 -1.65 -21.32
CA GLU A 129 -34.63 -1.75 -21.01
C GLU A 129 -34.94 -1.01 -19.70
N ASP A 130 -36.04 -0.25 -19.68
CA ASP A 130 -36.44 0.62 -18.56
C ASP A 130 -36.94 -0.15 -17.31
N TRP A 131 -36.77 -1.48 -17.24
CA TRP A 131 -37.21 -2.32 -16.12
C TRP A 131 -36.04 -3.03 -15.43
N ASN A 132 -36.14 -3.18 -14.11
CA ASN A 132 -35.16 -3.89 -13.31
C ASN A 132 -35.33 -5.40 -13.54
N THR A 133 -34.45 -6.01 -14.33
CA THR A 133 -34.30 -7.46 -14.35
C THR A 133 -33.67 -7.87 -13.03
N GLU A 134 -34.48 -8.33 -12.08
CA GLU A 134 -33.97 -9.07 -10.93
C GLU A 134 -33.34 -10.37 -11.44
N HIS A 135 -32.01 -10.37 -11.55
CA HIS A 135 -31.24 -11.59 -11.80
C HIS A 135 -30.79 -12.13 -10.45
N GLN A 136 -31.20 -13.37 -10.12
CA GLN A 136 -30.88 -14.04 -8.85
C GLN A 136 -29.37 -14.12 -8.54
N SER A 137 -28.51 -13.95 -9.56
CA SER A 137 -27.05 -14.02 -9.48
C SER A 137 -26.34 -12.67 -9.62
N MET A 138 -27.05 -11.55 -9.48
CA MET A 138 -26.45 -10.21 -9.64
C MET A 138 -25.61 -9.80 -8.42
N LEU A 139 -24.41 -9.30 -8.68
CA LEU A 139 -23.60 -8.63 -7.66
C LEU A 139 -24.05 -7.18 -7.52
N LEU A 140 -24.59 -6.85 -6.35
CA LEU A 140 -25.02 -5.49 -6.01
C LEU A 140 -23.82 -4.58 -5.76
N CYS A 141 -23.91 -3.33 -6.21
CA CYS A 141 -22.91 -2.30 -6.01
C CYS A 141 -23.54 -0.90 -6.01
N HIS A 142 -22.73 0.13 -5.83
CA HIS A 142 -23.18 1.51 -5.98
C HIS A 142 -22.01 2.32 -6.54
N ILE A 143 -21.88 2.36 -7.86
CA ILE A 143 -20.74 2.95 -8.55
C ILE A 143 -21.22 4.08 -9.46
N PRO A 144 -20.79 5.34 -9.23
CA PRO A 144 -21.03 6.42 -10.17
C PRO A 144 -20.47 6.08 -11.55
N THR A 145 -21.31 6.19 -12.57
CA THR A 145 -20.98 5.72 -13.92
C THR A 145 -19.82 6.49 -14.54
N GLU A 146 -19.75 7.81 -14.36
CA GLU A 146 -18.62 8.62 -14.80
C GLU A 146 -17.31 8.20 -14.13
N GLY A 147 -17.36 7.89 -12.83
CA GLY A 147 -16.21 7.40 -12.09
C GLY A 147 -15.72 6.06 -12.64
N ALA A 148 -16.65 5.13 -12.93
CA ALA A 148 -16.31 3.85 -13.56
C ALA A 148 -15.67 4.02 -14.94
N ILE A 149 -16.18 4.96 -15.76
CA ILE A 149 -15.62 5.29 -17.07
C ILE A 149 -14.18 5.81 -16.92
N LEU A 150 -13.99 6.84 -16.09
CA LEU A 150 -12.68 7.49 -15.92
C LEU A 150 -11.65 6.51 -15.35
N ASP A 151 -12.01 5.75 -14.31
CA ASP A 151 -11.15 4.72 -13.74
C ASP A 151 -10.72 3.70 -14.80
N THR A 152 -11.66 3.22 -15.61
CA THR A 152 -11.38 2.18 -16.59
C THR A 152 -10.51 2.70 -17.74
N LEU A 153 -10.75 3.91 -18.22
CA LEU A 153 -9.93 4.53 -19.25
C LEU A 153 -8.50 4.81 -18.74
N ARG A 154 -8.36 5.27 -17.49
CA ARG A 154 -7.06 5.39 -16.81
C ARG A 154 -6.32 4.05 -16.81
N ILE A 155 -7.00 2.97 -16.40
CA ILE A 155 -6.41 1.62 -16.36
C ILE A 155 -5.93 1.20 -17.75
N ILE A 156 -6.75 1.38 -18.79
CA ILE A 156 -6.40 0.99 -20.17
C ILE A 156 -5.15 1.74 -20.65
N ASP A 157 -5.04 3.03 -20.35
CA ASP A 157 -3.90 3.87 -20.75
C ASP A 157 -2.62 3.59 -19.95
N GLU A 158 -2.73 3.37 -18.64
CA GLU A 158 -1.59 3.15 -17.74
C GLU A 158 -1.06 1.69 -17.82
N TRP A 159 -1.89 0.73 -18.22
CA TRP A 159 -1.55 -0.69 -18.20
C TRP A 159 -0.25 -1.08 -18.96
N PRO A 160 0.05 -0.52 -20.15
CA PRO A 160 1.32 -0.78 -20.83
C PRO A 160 2.54 -0.37 -20.01
N MET A 161 2.46 0.74 -19.27
CA MET A 161 3.57 1.22 -18.43
C MET A 161 3.78 0.30 -17.23
N ILE A 162 2.69 -0.10 -16.57
CA ILE A 162 2.74 -1.04 -15.45
C ILE A 162 3.37 -2.36 -15.92
N LYS A 163 2.88 -2.93 -17.04
CA LYS A 163 3.40 -4.19 -17.60
C LYS A 163 4.90 -4.20 -17.86
N GLN A 164 5.49 -3.09 -18.27
CA GLN A 164 6.93 -3.00 -18.52
C GLN A 164 7.76 -3.04 -17.24
N ARG A 165 7.16 -2.71 -16.09
CA ARG A 165 7.81 -2.68 -14.78
C ARG A 165 7.50 -3.90 -13.91
N ILE A 166 6.50 -4.71 -14.27
CA ILE A 166 6.15 -5.92 -13.54
C ILE A 166 7.36 -6.88 -13.52
N PRO A 167 7.79 -7.34 -12.33
CA PRO A 167 8.84 -8.34 -12.21
C PRO A 167 8.47 -9.66 -12.90
N PRO A 168 9.45 -10.43 -13.39
CA PRO A 168 9.22 -11.80 -13.83
C PRO A 168 8.56 -12.66 -12.74
N VAL A 169 7.78 -13.67 -13.14
CA VAL A 169 6.92 -14.46 -12.23
C VAL A 169 7.73 -15.25 -11.19
N ASP A 170 8.94 -15.65 -11.56
CA ASP A 170 9.94 -16.32 -10.73
C ASP A 170 10.68 -15.37 -9.78
N TYR A 171 10.18 -14.14 -9.58
CA TYR A 171 10.77 -13.17 -8.65
C TYR A 171 9.84 -12.88 -7.48
N CYS A 172 10.44 -12.78 -6.30
CA CYS A 172 9.78 -12.41 -5.05
C CYS A 172 10.16 -10.98 -4.67
N PRO A 173 9.18 -10.09 -4.41
CA PRO A 173 9.45 -8.80 -3.82
C PRO A 173 9.94 -8.95 -2.37
N VAL A 174 10.77 -8.00 -1.95
CA VAL A 174 11.33 -7.93 -0.61
C VAL A 174 11.35 -6.47 -0.16
N THR A 175 10.88 -6.21 1.05
CA THR A 175 10.92 -4.88 1.67
C THR A 175 12.35 -4.54 2.08
N ILE A 176 12.86 -3.40 1.62
CA ILE A 176 14.24 -2.97 1.89
C ILE A 176 14.32 -1.99 3.07
N ILE A 177 13.29 -1.15 3.22
CA ILE A 177 13.22 -0.12 4.25
C ILE A 177 11.88 -0.27 4.97
N PRO A 178 11.84 -0.30 6.32
CA PRO A 178 10.59 -0.28 7.05
C PRO A 178 9.82 1.02 6.75
N ILE A 179 8.53 0.89 6.44
CA ILE A 179 7.70 2.04 6.16
C ILE A 179 7.53 2.92 7.42
N THR A 180 7.59 4.24 7.23
CA THR A 180 7.42 5.22 8.32
C THR A 180 6.40 6.27 7.90
N GLU A 181 5.76 6.95 8.85
CA GLU A 181 4.79 8.02 8.55
C GLU A 181 5.38 9.11 7.65
N GLU A 182 6.68 9.40 7.78
CA GLU A 182 7.37 10.36 6.93
C GLU A 182 7.43 9.88 5.47
N LEU A 183 7.78 8.62 5.24
CA LEU A 183 7.80 8.03 3.90
C LEU A 183 6.41 7.96 3.28
N VAL A 184 5.39 7.61 4.07
CA VAL A 184 3.99 7.59 3.62
C VAL A 184 3.57 8.97 3.11
N ARG A 185 3.85 10.03 3.89
CA ARG A 185 3.54 11.40 3.47
C ARG A 185 4.38 11.87 2.28
N HIS A 186 5.68 11.56 2.27
CA HIS A 186 6.59 12.03 1.23
C HIS A 186 6.27 11.42 -0.14
N HIS A 187 5.96 10.12 -0.17
CA HIS A 187 5.66 9.39 -1.41
C HIS A 187 4.17 9.33 -1.74
N GLY A 188 3.29 9.88 -0.88
CA GLY A 188 1.84 9.86 -1.08
C GLY A 188 1.26 8.45 -1.13
N LEU A 189 1.74 7.56 -0.26
CA LEU A 189 1.33 6.15 -0.26
C LEU A 189 -0.12 6.01 0.21
N SER A 190 -0.90 5.28 -0.57
CA SER A 190 -2.30 4.98 -0.31
C SER A 190 -2.46 3.78 0.63
N GLU A 191 -3.67 3.56 1.15
CA GLU A 191 -4.01 2.36 1.93
C GLU A 191 -3.73 1.06 1.16
N VAL A 192 -3.95 1.05 -0.16
CA VAL A 192 -3.62 -0.08 -1.03
C VAL A 192 -2.11 -0.33 -1.04
N ASP A 193 -1.30 0.75 -1.08
CA ASP A 193 0.16 0.65 -1.02
C ASP A 193 0.66 0.05 0.29
N LEU A 194 0.06 0.44 1.41
CA LEU A 194 0.39 -0.12 2.71
C LEU A 194 -0.02 -1.59 2.80
N HIS A 195 -1.21 -1.93 2.32
CA HIS A 195 -1.71 -3.30 2.33
C HIS A 195 -0.87 -4.24 1.46
N ILE A 196 -0.46 -3.80 0.27
CA ILE A 196 0.45 -4.57 -0.59
C ILE A 196 1.83 -4.70 0.06
N TYR A 197 2.35 -3.63 0.66
CA TYR A 197 3.62 -3.66 1.37
C TYR A 197 3.62 -4.68 2.52
N ASP A 198 2.56 -4.73 3.32
CA ASP A 198 2.42 -5.66 4.46
C ASP A 198 2.31 -7.14 4.05
N LEU A 199 1.91 -7.40 2.80
CA LEU A 199 1.86 -8.76 2.24
C LEU A 199 3.21 -9.24 1.71
N ILE A 200 4.24 -8.40 1.67
CA ILE A 200 5.56 -8.80 1.19
C ILE A 200 6.32 -9.49 2.31
N ASP A 201 6.63 -10.78 2.15
CA ASP A 201 7.29 -11.59 3.18
C ASP A 201 8.40 -12.49 2.64
N ASP A 202 9.07 -12.09 1.56
CA ASP A 202 10.20 -12.79 0.92
C ASP A 202 9.92 -14.17 0.30
N ARG A 203 8.74 -14.75 0.52
CA ARG A 203 8.33 -16.07 -0.02
C ARG A 203 7.21 -16.00 -1.04
N ARG A 204 6.40 -14.95 -0.97
CA ARG A 204 5.27 -14.76 -1.88
C ARG A 204 5.76 -14.09 -3.16
N ASN A 205 5.54 -14.74 -4.29
CA ASN A 205 5.72 -14.13 -5.60
C ASN A 205 4.61 -13.09 -5.88
N VAL A 206 4.79 -12.31 -6.95
CA VAL A 206 3.87 -11.23 -7.33
C VAL A 206 2.43 -11.73 -7.52
N GLU A 207 2.25 -12.86 -8.20
CA GLU A 207 0.92 -13.43 -8.45
C GLU A 207 0.19 -13.76 -7.14
N ARG A 208 0.91 -14.36 -6.19
CA ARG A 208 0.36 -14.72 -4.89
C ARG A 208 -0.01 -13.48 -4.08
N ILE A 209 0.80 -12.43 -4.10
CA ILE A 209 0.50 -11.15 -3.43
C ILE A 209 -0.76 -10.52 -4.02
N VAL A 210 -0.85 -10.42 -5.35
CA VAL A 210 -2.04 -9.89 -6.04
C VAL A 210 -3.29 -10.68 -5.61
N ARG A 211 -3.20 -12.01 -5.60
CA ARG A 211 -4.32 -12.88 -5.25
C ARG A 211 -4.75 -12.78 -3.79
N GLU A 212 -3.80 -12.78 -2.84
CA GLU A 212 -4.07 -12.68 -1.41
C GLU A 212 -4.47 -11.26 -0.97
N SER A 213 -4.11 -10.24 -1.76
CA SER A 213 -4.46 -8.85 -1.44
C SER A 213 -5.96 -8.58 -1.49
N LEU A 214 -6.72 -9.34 -2.29
CA LEU A 214 -8.11 -9.04 -2.64
C LEU A 214 -8.28 -7.64 -3.25
N GLU A 215 -7.24 -7.11 -3.88
CA GLU A 215 -7.30 -5.89 -4.69
C GLU A 215 -7.46 -6.24 -6.17
N PRO A 216 -8.13 -5.39 -6.98
CA PRO A 216 -8.13 -5.57 -8.42
C PRO A 216 -6.69 -5.65 -8.95
N PRO A 217 -6.38 -6.54 -9.92
CA PRO A 217 -5.01 -6.80 -10.34
C PRO A 217 -4.23 -5.56 -10.76
N PHE A 218 -4.88 -4.62 -11.45
CA PHE A 218 -4.26 -3.37 -11.83
C PHE A 218 -3.79 -2.57 -10.61
N GLU A 219 -4.65 -2.41 -9.59
CA GLU A 219 -4.33 -1.61 -8.40
C GLU A 219 -3.21 -2.27 -7.59
N ALA A 220 -3.26 -3.59 -7.41
CA ALA A 220 -2.21 -4.35 -6.72
C ALA A 220 -0.84 -4.22 -7.43
N LEU A 221 -0.82 -4.34 -8.76
CA LEU A 221 0.40 -4.25 -9.56
C LEU A 221 0.92 -2.82 -9.66
N SER A 222 0.04 -1.84 -9.83
CA SER A 222 0.39 -0.42 -9.84
C SER A 222 1.01 0.00 -8.50
N SER A 223 0.43 -0.49 -7.41
CA SER A 223 0.96 -0.32 -6.06
C SER A 223 2.35 -0.95 -5.90
N LEU A 224 2.53 -2.20 -6.33
CA LEU A 224 3.83 -2.85 -6.29
C LEU A 224 4.89 -2.09 -7.09
N VAL A 225 4.56 -1.64 -8.31
CA VAL A 225 5.46 -0.82 -9.15
C VAL A 225 5.81 0.49 -8.46
N ARG A 226 4.84 1.16 -7.83
CA ARG A 226 5.08 2.38 -7.05
C ARG A 226 6.03 2.12 -5.88
N LEU A 227 5.87 1.02 -5.15
CA LEU A 227 6.77 0.66 -4.05
C LEU A 227 8.21 0.39 -4.55
N ILE A 228 8.34 -0.22 -5.73
CA ILE A 228 9.64 -0.46 -6.38
C ILE A 228 10.28 0.86 -6.84
N ASP A 229 9.53 1.73 -7.52
CA ASP A 229 10.03 3.01 -8.04
C ASP A 229 10.47 3.95 -6.91
N ASN A 230 9.84 3.87 -5.74
CA ASN A 230 10.24 4.62 -4.54
C ASN A 230 11.38 3.97 -3.74
N GLY A 231 11.90 2.81 -4.18
CA GLY A 231 13.00 2.09 -3.53
C GLY A 231 12.64 1.47 -2.18
N LEU A 232 11.35 1.29 -1.90
CA LEU A 232 10.86 0.63 -0.68
C LEU A 232 10.91 -0.90 -0.81
N VAL A 233 10.77 -1.39 -2.04
CA VAL A 233 10.74 -2.81 -2.39
C VAL A 233 11.73 -3.06 -3.53
N GLU A 234 12.50 -4.15 -3.41
CA GLU A 234 13.29 -4.70 -4.52
C GLU A 234 12.79 -6.12 -4.84
N VAL A 235 13.13 -6.64 -6.02
CA VAL A 235 12.68 -7.95 -6.48
C VAL A 235 13.89 -8.85 -6.74
N PHE A 236 13.82 -10.09 -6.27
CA PHE A 236 14.89 -11.08 -6.39
C PHE A 236 14.37 -12.39 -6.98
N PRO A 237 15.20 -13.16 -7.71
CA PRO A 237 14.82 -14.49 -8.15
C PRO A 237 14.41 -15.38 -6.96
N GLU A 238 13.40 -16.22 -7.17
CA GLU A 238 12.91 -17.17 -6.19
C GLU A 238 14.05 -18.13 -5.78
N GLY A 239 14.26 -18.28 -4.48
CA GLY A 239 15.33 -19.12 -3.92
C GLY A 239 16.73 -18.47 -3.86
N ALA A 240 16.92 -17.25 -4.35
CA ALA A 240 18.21 -16.53 -4.30
C ALA A 240 18.50 -15.88 -2.93
N THR A 241 18.52 -16.68 -1.86
CA THR A 241 18.70 -16.23 -0.47
C THR A 241 20.03 -15.51 -0.20
N ASP A 242 21.13 -15.92 -0.84
CA ASP A 242 22.46 -15.33 -0.61
C ASP A 242 22.64 -13.93 -1.23
N ILE A 243 22.04 -13.69 -2.40
CA ILE A 243 22.07 -12.38 -3.10
C ILE A 243 21.19 -11.36 -2.36
N ARG A 244 20.10 -11.85 -1.76
CA ARG A 244 19.16 -11.08 -0.96
C ARG A 244 19.82 -10.51 0.30
N ASP A 245 20.48 -11.35 1.08
CA ASP A 245 21.06 -10.95 2.37
C ASP A 245 22.20 -9.94 2.18
N THR A 246 22.96 -10.06 1.09
CA THR A 246 24.03 -9.11 0.72
C THR A 246 23.50 -7.76 0.24
N SER A 247 22.41 -7.69 -0.53
CA SER A 247 21.82 -6.41 -0.98
C SER A 247 21.18 -5.64 0.19
N ILE A 248 20.41 -6.33 1.04
CA ILE A 248 19.77 -5.72 2.23
C ILE A 248 20.84 -5.20 3.20
N ALA A 249 21.87 -6.01 3.49
CA ALA A 249 22.97 -5.58 4.36
C ALA A 249 23.71 -4.36 3.81
N ARG A 250 23.94 -4.31 2.49
CA ARG A 250 24.57 -3.17 1.82
C ARG A 250 23.72 -1.90 1.93
N ASN A 251 22.41 -1.97 1.69
CA ASN A 251 21.53 -0.81 1.76
C ASN A 251 21.39 -0.27 3.19
N LEU A 252 21.26 -1.16 4.19
CA LEU A 252 21.28 -0.78 5.62
C LEU A 252 22.62 -0.15 6.03
N PHE A 253 23.73 -0.71 5.55
CA PHE A 253 25.07 -0.17 5.79
C PHE A 253 25.22 1.23 5.16
N MET A 254 24.81 1.41 3.91
CA MET A 254 24.88 2.70 3.21
C MET A 254 24.02 3.79 3.87
N SER A 255 22.86 3.44 4.42
CA SER A 255 22.03 4.36 5.21
C SER A 255 22.75 4.83 6.49
N ARG A 256 23.42 3.91 7.20
CA ARG A 256 24.26 4.27 8.37
C ARG A 256 25.44 5.14 7.97
N VAL A 257 26.12 4.81 6.87
CA VAL A 257 27.25 5.60 6.34
C VAL A 257 26.81 7.02 5.97
N ARG A 258 25.67 7.20 5.31
CA ARG A 258 25.11 8.52 4.98
C ARG A 258 24.83 9.35 6.24
N LYS A 259 24.25 8.76 7.28
CA LYS A 259 24.03 9.43 8.57
C LYS A 259 25.36 9.84 9.22
N VAL A 260 26.33 8.94 9.28
CA VAL A 260 27.67 9.24 9.83
C VAL A 260 28.36 10.34 9.03
N ALA A 261 28.27 10.32 7.69
CA ALA A 261 28.83 11.36 6.84
C ALA A 261 28.18 12.73 7.10
N LEU A 262 26.85 12.78 7.26
CA LEU A 262 26.13 14.01 7.63
C LEU A 262 26.64 14.58 8.96
N TYR A 263 26.77 13.72 9.99
CA TYR A 263 27.31 14.14 11.28
C TYR A 263 28.77 14.59 11.18
N ALA A 264 29.60 13.91 10.38
CA ALA A 264 30.99 14.29 10.16
C ALA A 264 31.11 15.66 9.46
N VAL A 265 30.27 15.93 8.47
CA VAL A 265 30.18 17.24 7.82
C VAL A 265 29.72 18.31 8.81
N LEU A 266 28.71 18.03 9.64
CA LEU A 266 28.22 18.96 10.66
C LEU A 266 29.33 19.29 11.69
N VAL A 267 30.08 18.29 12.14
CA VAL A 267 31.24 18.48 13.03
C VAL A 267 32.33 19.31 12.35
N LEU A 268 32.66 19.02 11.09
CA LEU A 268 33.62 19.82 10.31
C LEU A 268 33.18 21.27 10.15
N CYS A 269 31.88 21.52 9.93
CA CYS A 269 31.34 22.88 9.87
C CYS A 269 31.46 23.59 11.22
N VAL A 270 31.16 22.93 12.34
CA VAL A 270 31.32 23.51 13.70
C VAL A 270 32.78 23.82 14.00
N VAL A 271 33.70 22.90 13.68
CA VAL A 271 35.14 23.10 13.86
C VAL A 271 35.64 24.22 12.95
N GLY A 272 35.21 24.25 11.68
CA GLY A 272 35.52 25.33 10.75
C GLY A 272 35.04 26.70 11.25
N LEU A 273 33.83 26.78 11.80
CA LEU A 273 33.32 27.99 12.45
C LEU A 273 34.14 28.38 13.68
N ALA A 274 34.61 27.42 14.48
CA ALA A 274 35.46 27.69 15.65
C ALA A 274 36.89 28.15 15.28
N VAL A 275 37.42 27.71 14.13
CA VAL A 275 38.76 28.05 13.66
C VAL A 275 38.79 29.34 12.84
N ILE A 276 37.78 29.55 11.98
CA ILE A 276 37.67 30.72 11.08
C ILE A 276 36.97 31.88 11.78
N GLY A 277 35.96 31.59 12.60
CA GLY A 277 35.37 32.59 13.48
C GLY A 277 36.41 32.97 14.52
N GLN A 278 36.85 34.22 14.52
CA GLN A 278 37.58 34.75 15.67
C GLN A 278 36.80 34.35 16.94
N PRO A 279 37.45 33.86 18.01
CA PRO A 279 36.77 33.38 19.22
C PRO A 279 36.17 34.54 20.05
N ARG A 280 35.65 35.59 19.41
CA ARG A 280 34.95 36.72 20.02
C ARG A 280 33.57 36.33 20.56
N MET A 281 32.87 35.40 19.90
CA MET A 281 31.54 34.93 20.36
C MET A 281 31.62 34.05 21.63
N LEU A 282 32.73 33.34 21.86
CA LEU A 282 32.92 32.56 23.09
C LEU A 282 33.42 33.42 24.26
N THR A 283 34.08 34.55 23.99
CA THR A 283 34.55 35.45 25.06
C THR A 283 33.46 36.29 25.72
N GLU A 284 32.31 36.47 25.09
CA GLU A 284 31.17 37.20 25.69
C GLU A 284 30.28 36.35 26.59
N ILE A 285 30.43 35.02 26.58
CA ILE A 285 29.58 34.11 27.38
C ILE A 285 29.99 34.10 28.86
N VAL A 286 31.18 34.62 29.21
CA VAL A 286 31.62 34.76 30.61
C VAL A 286 31.61 36.25 30.99
N PRO A 287 30.61 36.72 31.75
CA PRO A 287 30.57 38.09 32.25
C PRO A 287 31.88 38.45 32.98
N ALA A 288 32.38 39.67 32.77
CA ALA A 288 33.63 40.15 33.37
C ALA A 288 33.66 40.00 34.90
N GLU A 289 32.50 40.10 35.56
CA GLU A 289 32.29 39.78 36.98
C GLU A 289 32.84 38.40 37.37
N ILE A 290 32.52 37.34 36.62
CA ILE A 290 32.91 35.96 36.96
C ILE A 290 34.41 35.79 36.78
N LYS A 291 34.99 36.41 35.74
CA LYS A 291 36.44 36.37 35.51
C LYS A 291 37.19 37.04 36.66
N ASN A 292 36.73 38.20 37.12
CA ASN A 292 37.29 38.89 38.28
C ASN A 292 37.13 38.08 39.57
N GLN A 293 36.00 37.39 39.76
CA GLN A 293 35.76 36.55 40.95
C GLN A 293 36.70 35.33 40.99
N ILE A 294 36.93 34.69 39.85
CA ILE A 294 37.88 33.57 39.73
C ILE A 294 39.31 34.04 40.00
N GLN A 295 39.68 35.22 39.51
CA GLN A 295 41.01 35.80 39.73
C GLN A 295 41.21 36.21 41.19
N HIS A 296 40.20 36.80 41.82
CA HIS A 296 40.21 37.12 43.25
C HIS A 296 40.30 35.85 44.11
N GLN A 297 39.60 34.77 43.75
CA GLN A 297 39.70 33.49 44.46
C GLN A 297 41.06 32.83 44.29
N LYS A 298 41.70 32.92 43.11
CA LYS A 298 43.09 32.45 42.92
C LYS A 298 44.09 33.21 43.79
N VAL A 299 44.00 34.54 43.86
CA VAL A 299 44.87 35.36 44.71
C VAL A 299 44.63 35.08 46.20
N LEU A 300 43.38 34.82 46.60
CA LEU A 300 43.07 34.36 47.96
C LEU A 300 43.73 33.01 48.23
N ALA A 301 43.56 32.03 47.34
CA ALA A 301 44.11 30.69 47.49
C ALA A 301 45.65 30.69 47.61
N GLU A 302 46.34 31.54 46.85
CA GLU A 302 47.80 31.73 46.96
C GLU A 302 48.22 32.39 48.28
N ARG A 303 47.42 33.34 48.80
CA ARG A 303 47.68 33.92 50.13
C ARG A 303 47.50 32.91 51.27
N PHE A 304 46.56 31.99 51.14
CA PHE A 304 46.32 30.93 52.12
C PHE A 304 47.31 29.77 51.99
N SER A 305 47.85 29.49 50.80
CA SER A 305 48.91 28.49 50.61
C SER A 305 50.29 28.98 51.07
N GLY A 306 50.56 30.29 51.04
CA GLY A 306 51.82 30.89 51.50
C GLY A 306 51.93 31.17 53.01
N LYS A 307 50.86 30.95 53.79
CA LYS A 307 50.83 31.14 55.26
C LYS A 307 50.37 29.87 55.99
N LEU A 308 51.26 28.89 56.08
CA LEU A 308 51.21 27.83 57.10
C LEU A 308 52.61 27.67 57.71
N PRO A 309 52.90 28.33 58.84
CA PRO A 309 54.07 28.00 59.65
C PRO A 309 53.73 26.83 60.59
N GLY A 310 54.46 25.73 60.44
CA GLY A 310 54.76 24.77 61.50
C GLY A 310 53.60 23.92 62.04
N LEU A 311 53.60 22.64 61.66
CA LEU A 311 53.37 21.55 62.61
C LEU A 311 54.20 20.35 62.16
N SER A 312 55.29 20.14 62.89
CA SER A 312 56.25 19.06 62.78
C SER A 312 55.82 17.86 63.62
N THR A 313 56.20 16.66 63.16
CA THR A 313 56.30 15.37 63.88
C THR A 313 54.96 14.70 64.21
N THR A 314 54.71 13.41 63.95
CA THR A 314 55.49 12.16 64.07
C THR A 314 54.87 11.15 63.06
N GLY A 315 55.53 10.18 62.42
CA GLY A 315 56.70 9.41 62.81
C GLY A 315 56.28 8.04 63.38
N THR A 316 55.86 7.10 62.53
CA THR A 316 55.95 5.60 62.66
C THR A 316 55.20 5.00 61.45
N GLY A 317 55.83 4.19 60.61
CA GLY A 317 56.04 2.78 60.87
C GLY A 317 56.93 2.14 59.81
N SER A 318 57.85 1.34 60.32
CA SER A 318 58.92 0.62 59.64
C SER A 318 58.44 -0.72 59.07
N HIS A 319 59.05 -1.08 57.94
CA HIS A 319 59.33 -2.39 57.36
C HIS A 319 58.89 -3.71 58.04
N ALA A 320 58.44 -4.60 57.14
CA ALA A 320 58.84 -6.01 56.94
C ALA A 320 58.03 -7.14 57.61
N HIS A 321 57.78 -8.13 56.73
CA HIS A 321 57.27 -9.50 56.88
C HIS A 321 55.77 -9.72 57.01
#